data_AF-A0A6A6FTB4-F1
#
_entry.id   AF-A0A6A6FTB4-F1
#
_cell.length_a   1.000
_cell.length_b   1.000
_cell.length_c   1.000
_cell.angle_alpha   90.00
_cell.angle_beta   90.00
_cell.angle_gamma   90.00
#
_symmetry.space_group_name_H-M   'P 1'
#
loop_
_entity.id
_entity.type
_entity.pdbx_description
1 polymer ?
#
loop_
_entity_poly.entity_id
_entity_poly.type
_entity_poly.pdbx_seq_one_letter_code
_entity_poly.pdbx_strand_id
1 'polypeptide(L)'
;KRRKRATSVVSQADLSEDDRFLVQLKEDENLAWKDIAARFMNDKGKTFQVAALQMRYKRLREKFRVWEDQDVQALKLAHEYWEKYKWEIISAKASHSPDSHMLDFGISERWPARHCARKWTDLE
;
A
#
# COMPACT_ATOMS: atom_id res chain seq x y z
N LYS A 1 5.58 -20.57 -10.99
CA LYS A 1 4.30 -20.22 -11.66
C LYS A 1 3.89 -18.82 -11.20
N ARG A 2 4.14 -17.79 -12.02
CA ARG A 2 3.74 -16.39 -11.72
C ARG A 2 2.22 -16.32 -11.80
N ARG A 3 1.51 -16.27 -10.67
CA ARG A 3 0.05 -16.10 -10.64
C ARG A 3 -0.29 -14.86 -11.47
N LYS A 4 -1.15 -15.04 -12.47
CA LYS A 4 -1.75 -13.92 -13.21
C LYS A 4 -2.52 -13.12 -12.17
N ARG A 5 -2.03 -11.92 -11.82
CA ARG A 5 -2.79 -10.97 -10.99
C ARG A 5 -4.09 -10.75 -11.72
N ALA A 6 -5.22 -11.05 -11.08
CA ALA A 6 -6.52 -10.77 -11.67
C ALA A 6 -6.58 -9.25 -11.88
N THR A 7 -6.49 -8.83 -13.14
CA THR A 7 -6.57 -7.43 -13.53
C THR A 7 -8.00 -6.99 -13.27
N SER A 8 -8.14 -6.18 -12.22
CA SER A 8 -9.03 -5.03 -12.14
C SER A 8 -10.44 -5.25 -12.71
N VAL A 9 -11.34 -5.83 -11.91
CA VAL A 9 -12.76 -5.45 -12.04
C VAL A 9 -12.90 -4.12 -11.31
N VAL A 10 -12.35 -3.07 -11.92
CA VAL A 10 -12.86 -1.73 -11.67
C VAL A 10 -14.34 -1.82 -12.04
N SER A 11 -15.24 -1.35 -11.18
CA SER A 11 -16.59 -1.00 -11.63
C SER A 11 -16.40 0.07 -12.69
N GLN A 12 -16.21 -0.35 -13.94
CA GLN A 12 -15.81 0.49 -15.07
C GLN A 12 -16.75 1.69 -15.19
N ALA A 13 -17.99 1.53 -14.74
CA ALA A 13 -19.03 2.55 -14.62
C ALA A 13 -18.54 3.91 -14.05
N ASP A 14 -17.61 3.93 -13.09
CA ASP A 14 -17.17 5.18 -12.44
C ASP A 14 -15.90 5.81 -13.05
N LEU A 15 -15.29 5.18 -14.07
CA LEU A 15 -14.10 5.70 -14.74
C LEU A 15 -14.47 6.58 -15.93
N SER A 16 -13.78 7.71 -16.08
CA SER A 16 -13.83 8.49 -17.33
C SER A 16 -13.26 7.68 -18.50
N GLU A 17 -13.68 8.00 -19.73
CA GLU A 17 -13.17 7.30 -20.92
C GLU A 17 -11.64 7.38 -21.05
N ASP A 18 -11.05 8.52 -20.67
CA ASP A 18 -9.59 8.70 -20.65
C ASP A 18 -8.93 7.79 -19.62
N ASP A 19 -9.55 7.59 -18.44
CA ASP A 19 -8.99 6.70 -17.41
C ASP A 19 -9.07 5.23 -17.83
N ARG A 20 -10.18 4.81 -18.46
CA ARG A 20 -10.31 3.46 -19.02
C ARG A 20 -9.25 3.18 -20.06
N PHE A 21 -9.05 4.14 -20.97
CA PHE A 21 -8.04 4.03 -22.02
C PHE A 21 -6.62 3.94 -21.44
N LEU A 22 -6.31 4.76 -20.41
CA LEU A 22 -5.03 4.70 -19.72
C LEU A 22 -4.75 3.32 -19.10
N VAL A 23 -5.75 2.74 -18.41
CA VAL A 23 -5.63 1.43 -17.78
C VAL A 23 -5.43 0.32 -18.82
N GLN A 24 -6.24 0.31 -19.89
CA GLN A 24 -6.12 -0.67 -20.97
C GLN A 24 -4.72 -0.68 -21.59
N LEU A 25 -4.19 0.49 -21.97
CA LEU A 25 -2.85 0.58 -22.57
C LEU A 25 -1.75 0.11 -21.59
N LYS A 26 -1.94 0.33 -20.28
CA LYS A 26 -0.92 0.02 -19.28
C LYS A 26 -0.97 -1.41 -18.77
N GLU A 27 -2.16 -1.98 -18.59
CA GLU A 27 -2.37 -3.29 -17.97
C GLU A 27 -2.60 -4.40 -18.99
N ASP A 28 -3.39 -4.13 -20.03
CA ASP A 28 -3.75 -5.14 -21.04
C ASP A 28 -2.69 -5.20 -22.16
N GLU A 29 -2.31 -4.03 -22.71
CA GLU A 29 -1.29 -3.93 -23.77
C GLU A 29 0.14 -3.82 -23.20
N ASN A 30 0.29 -3.55 -21.90
CA ASN A 30 1.56 -3.41 -21.20
C ASN A 30 2.56 -2.42 -21.86
N LEU A 31 2.06 -1.33 -22.43
CA LEU A 31 2.90 -0.33 -23.09
C LEU A 31 3.76 0.48 -22.10
N ALA A 32 4.85 1.04 -22.62
CA ALA A 32 5.68 2.00 -21.90
C ALA A 32 5.01 3.38 -21.88
N TRP A 33 5.29 4.18 -20.84
CA TRP A 33 4.62 5.48 -20.65
C TRP A 33 4.76 6.45 -21.82
N LYS A 34 5.90 6.41 -22.53
CA LYS A 34 6.13 7.24 -23.71
C LYS A 34 5.18 6.86 -24.86
N ASP A 35 4.98 5.56 -25.07
CA ASP A 35 4.08 5.05 -26.12
C ASP A 35 2.62 5.32 -25.76
N ILE A 36 2.27 5.22 -24.47
CA ILE A 36 0.95 5.61 -23.97
C ILE A 36 0.68 7.09 -24.27
N ALA A 37 1.64 7.98 -24.00
CA ALA A 37 1.49 9.41 -24.31
C ALA A 37 1.29 9.66 -25.81
N ALA A 38 2.02 8.92 -26.67
CA ALA A 38 1.83 8.97 -28.12
C ALA A 38 0.44 8.47 -28.55
N ARG A 39 -0.09 7.39 -27.94
CA ARG A 39 -1.46 6.91 -28.20
C ARG A 39 -2.53 7.90 -27.77
N PHE A 40 -2.35 8.62 -26.65
CA PHE A 40 -3.26 9.70 -26.29
C PHE A 40 -3.25 10.85 -27.31
N MET A 41 -2.10 11.16 -27.89
CA MET A 41 -2.01 12.17 -28.94
C MET A 41 -2.67 11.70 -30.24
N ASN A 42 -2.39 10.47 -30.68
CA ASN A 42 -2.90 9.93 -31.95
C ASN A 42 -4.39 9.58 -31.89
N ASP A 43 -4.83 8.91 -30.83
CA ASP A 43 -6.18 8.33 -30.76
C ASP A 43 -7.20 9.30 -30.13
N LYS A 44 -6.72 10.24 -29.29
CA LYS A 44 -7.58 11.18 -28.54
C LYS A 44 -7.27 12.65 -28.82
N GLY A 45 -6.23 12.98 -29.61
CA GLY A 45 -5.82 14.35 -29.88
C GLY A 45 -5.30 15.10 -28.65
N LYS A 46 -4.97 14.40 -27.56
CA LYS A 46 -4.60 15.00 -26.26
C LYS A 46 -3.12 14.79 -25.99
N THR A 47 -2.42 15.87 -25.67
CA THR A 47 -1.02 15.81 -25.27
C THR A 47 -0.91 15.73 -23.75
N PHE A 48 -0.33 14.64 -23.25
CA PHE A 48 -0.05 14.47 -21.83
C PHE A 48 1.44 14.31 -21.59
N GLN A 49 1.93 14.93 -20.51
CA GLN A 49 3.26 14.61 -20.01
C GLN A 49 3.27 13.22 -19.37
N VAL A 50 4.37 12.48 -19.55
CA VAL A 50 4.55 11.14 -18.97
C VAL A 50 4.33 11.14 -17.46
N ALA A 51 4.87 12.13 -16.74
CA ALA A 51 4.70 12.25 -15.30
C ALA A 51 3.22 12.43 -14.89
N ALA A 52 2.44 13.15 -15.69
CA ALA A 52 1.01 13.33 -15.45
C ALA A 52 0.24 12.00 -15.60
N LEU A 53 0.55 11.21 -16.65
CA LEU A 53 -0.05 9.88 -16.85
C LEU A 53 0.34 8.90 -15.74
N GLN A 54 1.60 8.92 -15.32
CA GLN A 54 2.09 8.11 -14.20
C GLN A 54 1.34 8.41 -12.90
N MET A 55 1.21 9.70 -12.57
CA MET A 55 0.48 10.12 -11.36
C MET A 55 -1.01 9.81 -11.44
N ARG A 56 -1.62 10.00 -12.62
CA ARG A 56 -3.02 9.66 -12.87
C ARG A 56 -3.26 8.17 -12.67
N TYR A 57 -2.45 7.31 -13.29
CA TYR A 57 -2.54 5.86 -13.11
C TYR A 57 -2.28 5.42 -11.68
N LYS A 58 -1.29 6.00 -10.99
CA LYS A 58 -1.02 5.72 -9.56
C LYS A 58 -2.28 5.97 -8.72
N ARG A 59 -2.91 7.14 -8.87
CA ARG A 59 -4.15 7.50 -8.16
C ARG A 59 -5.31 6.56 -8.51
N LEU A 60 -5.43 6.16 -9.78
CA LEU A 60 -6.46 5.19 -10.19
C LEU A 60 -6.26 3.84 -9.49
N ARG A 61 -5.03 3.32 -9.47
CA ARG A 61 -4.73 2.05 -8.78
C ARG A 61 -4.98 2.11 -7.27
N GLU A 62 -4.72 3.25 -6.64
CA GLU A 62 -5.00 3.46 -5.22
C GLU A 62 -6.51 3.54 -4.97
N LYS A 63 -7.23 4.35 -5.76
CA LYS A 63 -8.68 4.55 -5.64
C LYS A 63 -9.47 3.27 -5.88
N PHE A 64 -9.03 2.46 -6.84
CA PHE A 64 -9.71 1.23 -7.25
C PHE A 64 -8.92 -0.02 -6.87
N ARG A 65 -8.15 0.05 -5.78
CA ARG A 65 -7.44 -1.11 -5.27
C ARG A 65 -8.45 -2.21 -4.92
N VAL A 66 -8.36 -3.32 -5.64
CA VAL A 66 -9.10 -4.55 -5.32
C VAL A 66 -8.29 -5.30 -4.27
N TRP A 67 -8.94 -5.64 -3.16
CA TRP A 67 -8.38 -6.55 -2.16
C TRP A 67 -8.76 -7.97 -2.56
N GLU A 68 -7.77 -8.82 -2.84
CA GLU A 68 -8.05 -10.24 -3.04
C GLU A 68 -8.39 -10.89 -1.70
N ASP A 69 -9.13 -12.00 -1.70
CA ASP A 69 -9.46 -12.74 -0.48
C ASP A 69 -8.20 -13.08 0.33
N GLN A 70 -7.11 -13.43 -0.36
CA GLN A 70 -5.81 -13.69 0.27
C GLN A 70 -5.24 -12.44 0.96
N ASP A 71 -5.40 -11.25 0.38
CA ASP A 71 -4.94 -9.99 0.99
C ASP A 71 -5.73 -9.69 2.26
N VAL A 72 -7.05 -9.88 2.21
CA VAL A 72 -7.94 -9.67 3.37
C VAL A 72 -7.62 -10.67 4.48
N GLN A 73 -7.40 -11.94 4.14
CA GLN A 73 -7.02 -12.97 5.12
C GLN A 73 -5.65 -12.68 5.73
N ALA A 74 -4.66 -12.28 4.92
CA ALA A 74 -3.36 -11.87 5.42
C ALA A 74 -3.46 -10.66 6.36
N LEU A 75 -4.30 -9.67 6.02
CA LEU A 75 -4.54 -8.50 6.88
C LEU A 75 -5.16 -8.90 8.22
N LYS A 76 -6.17 -9.78 8.22
CA LYS A 76 -6.80 -10.29 9.45
C LYS A 76 -5.79 -11.01 10.34
N LEU A 77 -5.01 -11.93 9.78
CA LEU A 77 -3.97 -12.66 10.52
C LEU A 77 -2.91 -11.71 11.10
N ALA A 78 -2.49 -10.70 10.33
CA ALA A 78 -1.56 -9.69 10.80
C ALA A 78 -2.15 -8.85 11.95
N HIS A 79 -3.43 -8.51 11.88
CA HIS A 79 -4.13 -7.79 12.94
C HIS A 79 -4.26 -8.63 14.20
N GLU A 80 -4.72 -9.89 14.09
CA GLU A 80 -4.82 -10.82 15.23
C GLU A 80 -3.45 -11.04 15.90
N TYR A 81 -2.39 -11.18 15.10
CA TYR A 81 -1.03 -11.23 15.60
C TYR A 81 -0.67 -9.96 16.37
N TRP A 82 -0.93 -8.79 15.78
CA TRP A 82 -0.66 -7.53 16.46
C TRP A 82 -1.44 -7.43 17.78
N GLU A 83 -2.73 -7.74 17.83
CA GLU A 83 -3.51 -7.68 19.08
C GLU A 83 -2.93 -8.57 20.17
N LYS A 84 -2.50 -9.79 19.80
CA LYS A 84 -1.89 -10.75 20.72
C LYS A 84 -0.51 -10.29 21.21
N TYR A 85 0.28 -9.65 20.36
CA TYR A 85 1.69 -9.32 20.64
C TYR A 85 1.97 -7.82 20.75
N LYS A 86 0.95 -6.95 20.80
CA LYS A 86 1.12 -5.49 20.77
C LYS A 86 2.07 -4.99 21.84
N TRP A 87 2.01 -5.55 23.04
CA TRP A 87 2.87 -5.16 24.15
C TRP A 87 4.31 -5.65 23.99
N GLU A 88 4.53 -6.80 23.35
CA GLU A 88 5.87 -7.28 23.01
C GLU A 88 6.48 -6.40 21.91
N ILE A 89 5.67 -6.01 20.92
CA ILE A 89 6.07 -5.07 19.86
C ILE A 89 6.42 -3.70 20.47
N ILE A 90 5.57 -3.17 21.35
CA ILE A 90 5.81 -1.89 22.05
C ILE A 90 7.04 -1.99 22.95
N SER A 91 7.17 -3.05 23.75
CA SER A 91 8.34 -3.32 24.59
C SER A 91 9.63 -3.30 23.76
N ALA A 92 9.66 -4.02 22.64
CA ALA A 92 10.81 -4.09 21.75
C ALA A 92 11.14 -2.75 21.07
N LYS A 93 10.13 -1.89 20.86
CA LYS A 93 10.30 -0.57 20.25
C LYS A 93 10.68 0.53 21.25
N ALA A 94 10.13 0.48 22.44
CA ALA A 94 10.44 1.42 23.51
C ALA A 94 11.79 1.10 24.16
N SER A 95 12.12 -0.18 24.29
CA SER A 95 13.34 -0.64 24.96
C SER A 95 14.54 -0.70 24.03
N HIS A 96 15.71 -0.46 24.59
CA HIS A 96 17.00 -0.70 23.93
C HIS A 96 17.14 -2.15 23.42
N SER A 97 17.34 -2.31 22.10
CA SER A 97 17.95 -3.52 21.53
C SER A 97 19.47 -3.30 21.48
N PRO A 98 20.30 -4.21 22.02
CA PRO A 98 21.76 -4.04 22.04
C PRO A 98 22.42 -3.89 20.66
N ASP A 99 21.71 -4.26 19.58
CA ASP A 99 22.18 -4.14 18.20
C ASP A 99 21.66 -2.89 17.46
N SER A 100 20.87 -2.03 18.12
CA SER A 100 20.32 -0.81 17.51
C SER A 100 20.99 0.43 18.09
N HIS A 101 21.83 1.09 17.30
CA HIS A 101 22.54 2.32 17.67
C HIS A 101 21.62 3.55 17.93
N MET A 102 20.31 3.43 17.70
CA MET A 102 19.33 4.49 17.93
C MET A 102 18.27 4.05 18.93
N LEU A 103 18.04 4.90 19.93
CA LEU A 103 16.88 4.81 20.82
C LEU A 103 15.70 5.44 20.07
N ASP A 104 14.77 4.63 19.55
CA ASP A 104 13.57 5.13 18.85
C ASP A 104 12.78 6.14 19.73
N PHE A 105 12.83 5.98 21.06
CA PHE A 105 12.12 6.84 22.03
C PHE A 105 12.96 7.28 23.25
N GLY A 106 14.30 7.17 23.18
CA GLY A 106 15.19 7.67 24.23
C GLY A 106 15.21 6.89 25.55
N ILE A 107 14.60 5.71 25.62
CA ILE A 107 14.53 4.90 26.85
C ILE A 107 15.67 3.88 26.85
N SER A 108 16.62 4.04 27.77
CA SER A 108 17.75 3.12 27.95
C SER A 108 17.36 1.84 28.69
N GLU A 109 16.32 1.90 29.53
CA GLU A 109 15.84 0.78 30.32
C GLU A 109 14.97 -0.17 29.49
N ARG A 110 15.15 -1.48 29.66
CA ARG A 110 14.28 -2.46 29.04
C ARG A 110 12.98 -2.58 29.83
N TRP A 111 11.86 -2.24 29.18
CA TRP A 111 10.52 -2.40 29.72
C TRP A 111 9.90 -3.70 29.25
N PRO A 112 9.64 -4.69 30.13
CA PRO A 112 8.90 -5.88 29.76
C PRO A 112 7.49 -5.52 29.25
N ALA A 113 6.98 -6.30 28.29
CA ALA A 113 5.65 -6.10 27.71
C ALA A 113 4.54 -5.91 28.75
N ARG A 114 4.59 -6.68 29.84
CA ARG A 114 3.63 -6.58 30.96
C ARG A 114 3.65 -5.21 31.65
N HIS A 115 4.81 -4.58 31.76
CA HIS A 115 4.94 -3.25 32.36
C HIS A 115 4.35 -2.19 31.43
N CYS A 116 4.63 -2.27 30.13
CA CYS A 116 4.01 -1.40 29.12
C CYS A 116 2.49 -1.53 29.15
N ALA A 117 1.96 -2.75 29.21
CA ALA A 117 0.53 -3.02 29.27
C ALA A 117 -0.12 -2.39 30.51
N ARG A 118 0.42 -2.69 31.70
CA ARG A 118 -0.10 -2.15 32.95
C ARG A 118 -0.09 -0.63 32.97
N LYS A 119 1.05 -0.04 32.58
CA LYS A 119 1.18 1.42 32.56
C LYS A 119 0.22 2.06 31.58
N TRP A 120 -0.06 1.43 30.44
CA TRP A 120 -1.05 1.93 29.49
C TRP A 120 -2.48 1.86 30.04
N THR A 121 -2.86 0.77 30.71
CA THR A 121 -4.17 0.66 31.37
C THR A 121 -4.36 1.74 32.45
N ASP A 122 -3.31 2.10 33.18
CA ASP A 122 -3.37 3.19 34.17
C ASP A 122 -3.54 4.60 33.53
N LEU A 123 -3.32 4.73 32.22
CA LEU A 123 -3.46 6.00 31.48
C LEU A 123 -4.84 6.17 30.82
N GLU A 124 -5.62 5.10 30.70
CA GLU A 124 -7.00 5.11 30.19
C GLU A 124 -8.02 5.41 31.30
#